data_AF-A0AAJ5F2B5-F1
#
_entry.id   AF-A0AAJ5F2B5-F1
#
_cell.length_a   1.000
_cell.length_b   1.000
_cell.length_c   1.000
_cell.angle_alpha   90.00
_cell.angle_beta   90.00
_cell.angle_gamma   90.00
#
_symmetry.space_group_name_H-M   'P 1'
#
loop_
_entity.id
_entity.type
_entity.pdbx_description
1 polymer ?
#
loop_
_entity_poly.entity_id
_entity_poly.type
_entity_poly.pdbx_seq_one_letter_code
_entity_poly.pdbx_strand_id
1 'polypeptide(L)'
;MGGHPPFFHLQSAAARGILTRPPYAPLGMKALRAPLLTLLALGGGAMLDRTAASPSVPALPVGWQGRLGALLPQPGQTVQLMEQRASLAFVELQQRVTTVGGSRDALRALMFSAAKGEPLEYDERLGITQEEFRRYVVFPSVLAPTGKTARLNVVREGNRLKFGDTPGLNGVLRGLVLDLGTGELHTPEGFGSKPRPVPPSTAPDRTIDIRGGFEWNVKGNSPVTQNGVKGQLQLLQLAGNQVILKYYRFSMLRGVTSEGSIILSYTR
;
A
#
# COMPACT_ATOMS: atom_id res chain seq x y z
N MET A 1 -29.85 -25.19 -53.50
CA MET A 1 -30.94 -25.76 -52.66
C MET A 1 -30.73 -25.22 -51.25
N GLY A 2 -31.57 -24.26 -50.87
CA GLY A 2 -31.48 -23.55 -49.59
C GLY A 2 -32.26 -24.28 -48.50
N GLY A 3 -31.70 -24.29 -47.29
CA GLY A 3 -32.37 -24.75 -46.08
C GLY A 3 -32.50 -23.59 -45.10
N HIS A 4 -33.73 -23.12 -44.91
CA HIS A 4 -34.12 -22.18 -43.86
C HIS A 4 -34.08 -22.86 -42.47
N PRO A 5 -33.52 -22.22 -41.43
CA PRO A 5 -33.84 -22.56 -40.05
C PRO A 5 -35.11 -21.83 -39.56
N PRO A 6 -35.86 -22.44 -38.62
CA PRO A 6 -37.16 -21.92 -38.18
C PRO A 6 -37.05 -20.76 -37.17
N PHE A 7 -37.93 -19.79 -37.38
CA PHE A 7 -38.30 -18.73 -36.46
C PHE A 7 -38.93 -19.31 -35.18
N PHE A 8 -38.36 -19.00 -34.02
CA PHE A 8 -39.10 -19.05 -32.74
C PHE A 8 -39.41 -17.64 -32.28
N HIS A 9 -40.69 -17.32 -32.37
CA HIS A 9 -41.32 -16.12 -31.86
C HIS A 9 -41.69 -16.39 -30.40
N LEU A 10 -41.07 -15.70 -29.43
CA LEU A 10 -41.56 -15.64 -28.06
C LEU A 10 -41.95 -14.19 -27.76
N GLN A 11 -43.25 -14.02 -27.58
CA GLN A 11 -43.96 -12.80 -27.28
C GLN A 11 -44.08 -12.67 -25.75
N SER A 12 -43.90 -11.44 -25.27
CA SER A 12 -44.60 -10.82 -24.14
C SER A 12 -44.38 -11.35 -22.71
N ALA A 13 -43.86 -10.48 -21.84
CA ALA A 13 -44.61 -10.03 -20.67
C ALA A 13 -44.02 -8.71 -20.14
N ALA A 14 -44.88 -7.70 -20.10
CA ALA A 14 -44.61 -6.40 -19.50
C ALA A 14 -44.53 -6.51 -17.97
N ALA A 15 -43.51 -5.89 -17.36
CA ALA A 15 -43.52 -5.55 -15.94
C ALA A 15 -43.11 -4.08 -15.79
N ARG A 16 -44.11 -3.20 -15.86
CA ARG A 16 -44.02 -1.79 -15.48
C ARG A 16 -43.89 -1.72 -13.94
N GLY A 17 -42.67 -1.64 -13.45
CA GLY A 17 -42.38 -1.26 -12.06
C GLY A 17 -42.20 0.26 -11.95
N ILE A 18 -43.28 0.99 -11.76
CA ILE A 18 -43.26 2.41 -11.39
C ILE A 18 -42.91 2.48 -9.90
N LEU A 19 -41.63 2.71 -9.57
CA LEU A 19 -41.24 3.09 -8.21
C LEU A 19 -41.41 4.60 -8.07
N THR A 20 -42.57 4.96 -7.52
CA THR A 20 -42.90 6.28 -6.97
C THR A 20 -41.84 6.73 -5.97
N ARG A 21 -41.16 7.84 -6.30
CA ARG A 21 -40.34 8.63 -5.38
C ARG A 21 -41.23 9.20 -4.27
N PRO A 22 -40.87 9.09 -2.97
CA PRO A 22 -41.52 9.87 -1.94
C PRO A 22 -41.12 11.36 -2.05
N PRO A 23 -42.06 12.30 -1.86
CA PRO A 23 -41.78 13.73 -1.83
C PRO A 23 -41.09 14.17 -0.53
N TYR A 24 -40.27 15.22 -0.68
CA TYR A 24 -39.58 15.96 0.38
C TYR A 24 -40.52 16.45 1.50
N ALA A 25 -40.08 16.31 2.75
CA ALA A 25 -40.52 17.14 3.86
C ALA A 25 -39.40 18.13 4.22
N PRO A 26 -39.59 19.46 4.03
CA PRO A 26 -38.66 20.47 4.50
C PRO A 26 -38.91 20.74 5.99
N LEU A 27 -38.02 20.26 6.86
CA LEU A 27 -37.96 20.72 8.25
C LEU A 27 -37.30 22.10 8.29
N GLY A 28 -38.14 23.13 8.29
CA GLY A 28 -37.75 24.49 8.61
C GLY A 28 -37.36 24.60 10.08
N MET A 29 -36.10 24.90 10.35
CA MET A 29 -35.68 25.46 11.64
C MET A 29 -35.62 26.98 11.52
N LYS A 30 -36.70 27.60 12.01
CA LYS A 30 -36.80 29.03 12.26
C LYS A 30 -35.82 29.43 13.37
N ALA A 31 -35.00 30.42 13.05
CA ALA A 31 -34.50 31.49 13.89
C ALA A 31 -34.37 31.24 15.41
N LEU A 32 -33.12 31.20 15.87
CA LEU A 32 -32.72 31.85 17.11
C LEU A 32 -31.59 32.82 16.79
N ARG A 33 -32.00 34.03 16.40
CA ARG A 33 -31.17 35.24 16.53
C ARG A 33 -31.07 35.55 18.02
N ALA A 34 -29.91 35.34 18.61
CA ALA A 34 -29.56 35.93 19.89
C ALA A 34 -28.42 36.93 19.64
N PRO A 35 -28.66 38.25 19.78
CA PRO A 35 -27.60 39.22 19.89
C PRO A 35 -27.23 39.35 21.38
N LEU A 36 -25.97 39.13 21.74
CA LEU A 36 -25.45 39.74 22.95
C LEU A 36 -23.97 40.07 22.80
N LEU A 37 -23.79 41.34 22.49
CA LEU A 37 -22.60 42.14 22.65
C LEU A 37 -22.02 42.01 24.06
N THR A 38 -20.70 42.13 24.11
CA THR A 38 -19.86 42.63 25.21
C THR A 38 -19.81 41.83 26.51
N LEU A 39 -18.66 41.18 26.73
CA LEU A 39 -17.86 41.51 27.91
C LEU A 39 -16.36 41.29 27.63
N LEU A 40 -15.66 42.41 27.42
CA LEU A 40 -14.22 42.49 27.64
C LEU A 40 -13.94 42.17 29.10
N ALA A 41 -13.10 41.17 29.36
CA ALA A 41 -12.35 41.08 30.60
C ALA A 41 -10.92 40.68 30.25
N LEU A 42 -10.00 41.62 30.47
CA LEU A 42 -8.57 41.44 30.38
C LEU A 42 -8.14 40.30 31.30
N GLY A 43 -7.56 39.25 30.69
CA GLY A 43 -6.82 38.21 31.38
C GLY A 43 -5.58 37.90 30.56
N GLY A 44 -4.47 38.57 30.88
CA GLY A 44 -3.16 38.31 30.31
C GLY A 44 -2.67 36.92 30.70
N GLY A 45 -3.03 35.92 29.91
CA GLY A 45 -2.43 34.60 29.93
C GLY A 45 -1.37 34.53 28.83
N ALA A 46 -0.11 34.37 29.23
CA ALA A 46 1.02 34.16 28.34
C ALA A 46 0.70 33.04 27.34
N MET A 47 0.44 33.42 26.08
CA MET A 47 0.44 32.50 24.95
C MET A 47 1.88 32.02 24.79
N LEU A 48 2.18 30.86 25.38
CA LEU A 48 3.34 30.08 25.02
C LEU A 48 3.17 29.70 23.55
N ASP A 49 3.90 30.42 22.71
CA ASP A 49 4.06 30.21 21.29
C ASP A 49 4.70 28.83 21.08
N ARG A 50 3.86 27.79 21.11
CA ARG A 50 4.26 26.43 20.80
C ARG A 50 4.16 26.28 19.29
N THR A 51 5.05 26.95 18.58
CA THR A 51 5.40 26.60 17.20
C THR A 51 5.89 25.15 17.22
N ALA A 52 4.97 24.24 16.95
CA ALA A 52 5.29 22.86 16.66
C ALA A 52 6.17 22.86 15.42
N ALA A 53 7.48 22.66 15.63
CA ALA A 53 8.43 22.43 14.56
C ALA A 53 7.88 21.29 13.69
N SER A 54 7.41 21.62 12.50
CA SER A 54 7.08 20.61 11.51
C SER A 54 8.34 19.78 11.29
N PRO A 55 8.29 18.43 11.40
CA PRO A 55 9.46 17.60 11.21
C PRO A 55 10.04 17.91 9.83
N SER A 56 11.27 18.42 9.81
CA SER A 56 11.96 18.74 8.57
C SER A 56 12.13 17.45 7.76
N VAL A 57 11.56 17.43 6.57
CA VAL A 57 11.77 16.30 5.64
C VAL A 57 13.27 16.24 5.35
N PRO A 58 13.95 15.12 5.62
CA PRO A 58 15.38 15.02 5.39
C PRO A 58 15.68 15.31 3.91
N ALA A 59 16.61 16.22 3.68
CA ALA A 59 17.03 16.59 2.33
C ALA A 59 17.52 15.34 1.57
N LEU A 60 17.28 15.30 0.25
CA LEU A 60 17.74 14.21 -0.59
C LEU A 60 19.28 14.19 -0.61
N PRO A 61 19.92 13.00 -0.55
CA PRO A 61 21.37 12.89 -0.56
C PRO A 61 21.96 13.37 -1.89
N VAL A 62 23.20 13.85 -1.87
CA VAL A 62 23.92 14.23 -3.11
C VAL A 62 24.01 13.02 -4.05
N GLY A 63 23.72 13.23 -5.34
CA GLY A 63 23.71 12.17 -6.35
C GLY A 63 22.46 11.27 -6.33
N TRP A 64 21.38 11.69 -5.65
CA TRP A 64 20.13 10.93 -5.59
C TRP A 64 19.53 10.66 -6.97
N GLN A 65 19.71 11.55 -7.95
CA GLN A 65 19.16 11.37 -9.31
C GLN A 65 19.69 10.10 -9.98
N GLY A 66 21.01 9.86 -9.87
CA GLY A 66 21.65 8.68 -10.42
C GLY A 66 21.14 7.40 -9.74
N ARG A 67 21.00 7.44 -8.40
CA ARG A 67 20.45 6.32 -7.63
C ARG A 67 18.99 6.04 -7.99
N LEU A 68 18.17 7.08 -8.12
CA LEU A 68 16.77 6.94 -8.53
C LEU A 68 16.67 6.34 -9.94
N GLY A 69 17.45 6.87 -10.90
CA GLY A 69 17.50 6.34 -12.26
C GLY A 69 17.96 4.88 -12.35
N ALA A 70 18.81 4.44 -11.42
CA ALA A 70 19.26 3.06 -11.31
C ALA A 70 18.16 2.12 -10.80
N LEU A 71 17.25 2.60 -9.94
CA LEU A 71 16.17 1.78 -9.37
C LEU A 71 14.92 1.72 -10.26
N LEU A 72 14.72 2.69 -11.15
CA LEU A 72 13.49 2.73 -11.94
C LEU A 72 13.41 1.60 -12.99
N PRO A 73 12.20 1.11 -13.30
CA PRO A 73 12.04 0.11 -14.36
C PRO A 73 12.38 0.71 -15.73
N GLN A 74 12.93 -0.10 -16.62
CA GLN A 74 13.12 0.28 -18.03
C GLN A 74 11.79 0.15 -18.81
N PRO A 75 11.61 0.89 -19.91
CA PRO A 75 10.48 0.68 -20.82
C PRO A 75 10.37 -0.78 -21.26
N GLY A 76 9.22 -1.42 -21.00
CA GLY A 76 9.00 -2.81 -21.36
C GLY A 76 9.73 -3.83 -20.46
N GLN A 77 10.22 -3.42 -19.29
CA GLN A 77 10.84 -4.31 -18.30
C GLN A 77 9.86 -5.42 -17.88
N THR A 78 10.32 -6.66 -17.92
CA THR A 78 9.60 -7.78 -17.30
C THR A 78 9.78 -7.72 -15.79
N VAL A 79 8.66 -7.80 -15.08
CA VAL A 79 8.59 -7.81 -13.61
C VAL A 79 7.87 -9.05 -13.13
N GLN A 80 8.25 -9.51 -11.94
CA GLN A 80 7.56 -10.56 -11.22
C GLN A 80 6.61 -9.94 -10.19
N LEU A 81 5.36 -10.39 -10.16
CA LEU A 81 4.40 -9.98 -9.16
C LEU A 81 4.71 -10.72 -7.85
N MET A 82 4.88 -9.96 -6.79
CA MET A 82 5.15 -10.43 -5.44
C MET A 82 3.92 -10.21 -4.56
N GLU A 83 3.84 -10.96 -3.47
CA GLU A 83 2.86 -10.72 -2.42
C GLU A 83 3.51 -10.82 -1.04
N GLN A 84 2.94 -10.13 -0.07
CA GLN A 84 3.32 -10.30 1.33
C GLN A 84 2.59 -11.52 1.88
N ARG A 85 3.35 -12.56 2.21
CA ARG A 85 2.84 -13.74 2.94
C ARG A 85 3.33 -13.69 4.37
N ALA A 86 2.47 -14.05 5.31
CA ALA A 86 2.93 -14.40 6.64
C ALA A 86 3.81 -15.64 6.52
N SER A 87 5.11 -15.50 6.78
CA SER A 87 5.97 -16.67 6.98
C SER A 87 5.88 -17.06 8.43
N LEU A 88 5.57 -18.32 8.63
CA LEU A 88 5.71 -18.97 9.89
C LEU A 88 7.19 -19.33 10.07
N ALA A 89 7.89 -18.71 11.03
CA ALA A 89 9.28 -19.06 11.35
C ALA A 89 9.40 -20.42 12.05
N PHE A 90 8.43 -21.33 11.86
CA PHE A 90 8.39 -22.67 12.44
C PHE A 90 9.59 -23.52 12.06
N VAL A 91 10.14 -23.35 10.86
CA VAL A 91 11.35 -24.07 10.44
C VAL A 91 12.54 -23.68 11.32
N GLU A 92 12.69 -22.40 11.62
CA GLU A 92 13.76 -21.89 12.48
C GLU A 92 13.51 -22.25 13.95
N LEU A 93 12.26 -22.16 14.40
CA LEU A 93 11.85 -22.64 15.72
C LEU A 93 12.17 -24.13 15.88
N GLN A 94 11.83 -24.95 14.89
CA GLN A 94 12.13 -26.38 14.89
C GLN A 94 13.64 -26.64 14.96
N GLN A 95 14.43 -25.92 14.17
CA GLN A 95 15.88 -26.04 14.18
C GLN A 95 16.46 -25.64 15.55
N ARG A 96 15.97 -24.53 16.13
CA ARG A 96 16.40 -24.06 17.45
C ARG A 96 16.03 -25.03 18.56
N VAL A 97 14.78 -25.47 18.64
CA VAL A 97 14.28 -26.46 19.62
C VAL A 97 15.10 -27.74 19.53
N THR A 98 15.39 -28.21 18.31
CA THR A 98 16.24 -29.41 18.11
C THR A 98 17.69 -29.18 18.58
N THR A 99 18.22 -27.97 18.39
CA THR A 99 19.60 -27.60 18.79
C THR A 99 19.75 -27.49 20.30
N VAL A 100 18.75 -26.95 21.00
CA VAL A 100 18.76 -26.81 22.48
C VAL A 100 18.30 -28.09 23.20
N GLY A 101 17.97 -29.15 22.46
CA GLY A 101 17.49 -30.41 23.03
C GLY A 101 16.07 -30.36 23.58
N GLY A 102 15.25 -29.42 23.11
CA GLY A 102 13.86 -29.27 23.52
C GLY A 102 12.95 -30.41 23.06
N SER A 103 11.76 -30.47 23.68
CA SER A 103 10.76 -31.51 23.44
C SER A 103 10.17 -31.43 22.04
N ARG A 104 10.36 -32.50 21.25
CA ARG A 104 9.74 -32.66 19.93
C ARG A 104 8.21 -32.77 20.00
N ASP A 105 7.68 -33.28 21.09
CA ASP A 105 6.23 -33.41 21.28
C ASP A 105 5.58 -32.06 21.53
N ALA A 106 6.25 -31.19 22.31
CA ALA A 106 5.80 -29.80 22.53
C ALA A 106 5.79 -29.02 21.20
N LEU A 107 6.87 -29.14 20.40
CA LEU A 107 6.93 -28.53 19.08
C LEU A 107 5.82 -29.03 18.15
N ARG A 108 5.54 -30.34 18.15
CA ARG A 108 4.51 -30.96 17.31
C ARG A 108 3.10 -30.49 17.71
N ALA A 109 2.82 -30.38 19.02
CA ALA A 109 1.56 -29.81 19.51
C ALA A 109 1.38 -28.36 19.04
N LEU A 110 2.45 -27.57 19.10
CA LEU A 110 2.48 -26.17 18.67
C LEU A 110 2.22 -26.01 17.17
N MET A 111 2.84 -26.87 16.34
CA MET A 111 2.56 -26.92 14.89
C MET A 111 1.10 -27.30 14.60
N PHE A 112 0.51 -28.18 15.43
CA PHE A 112 -0.88 -28.60 15.27
C PHE A 112 -1.86 -27.48 15.61
N SER A 113 -1.62 -26.73 16.69
CA SER A 113 -2.39 -25.53 17.04
C SER A 113 -2.24 -24.42 15.99
N ALA A 114 -1.02 -24.23 15.44
CA ALA A 114 -0.81 -23.30 14.33
C ALA A 114 -1.64 -23.65 13.09
N ALA A 115 -1.67 -24.94 12.73
CA ALA A 115 -2.45 -25.42 11.59
C ALA A 115 -3.97 -25.24 11.78
N LYS A 116 -4.43 -25.22 13.03
CA LYS A 116 -5.83 -24.94 13.40
C LYS A 116 -6.14 -23.44 13.51
N GLY A 117 -5.15 -22.56 13.41
CA GLY A 117 -5.31 -21.12 13.60
C GLY A 117 -5.54 -20.72 15.06
N GLU A 118 -5.18 -21.58 16.01
CA GLU A 118 -5.23 -21.29 17.44
C GLU A 118 -4.07 -20.36 17.84
N PRO A 119 -4.23 -19.50 18.86
CA PRO A 119 -3.15 -18.68 19.38
C PRO A 119 -2.01 -19.58 19.88
N LEU A 120 -0.77 -19.22 19.51
CA LEU A 120 0.42 -19.98 19.90
C LEU A 120 0.85 -19.58 21.30
N GLU A 121 0.71 -20.51 22.24
CA GLU A 121 1.16 -20.34 23.63
C GLU A 121 2.58 -20.87 23.82
N TYR A 122 3.33 -20.23 24.71
CA TYR A 122 4.69 -20.63 25.04
C TYR A 122 4.68 -21.88 25.91
N ASP A 123 5.46 -22.89 25.52
CA ASP A 123 5.70 -24.10 26.29
C ASP A 123 7.18 -24.17 26.71
N GLU A 124 7.45 -24.20 28.02
CA GLU A 124 8.80 -24.29 28.60
C GLU A 124 9.54 -25.55 28.14
N ARG A 125 8.82 -26.61 27.77
CA ARG A 125 9.39 -27.87 27.26
C ARG A 125 10.08 -27.69 25.91
N LEU A 126 9.88 -26.58 25.22
CA LEU A 126 10.61 -26.23 23.99
C LEU A 126 12.10 -25.94 24.24
N GLY A 127 12.50 -25.70 25.49
CA GLY A 127 13.90 -25.47 25.86
C GLY A 127 14.47 -24.12 25.39
N ILE A 128 13.60 -23.19 24.99
CA ILE A 128 13.93 -21.81 24.60
C ILE A 128 13.21 -20.84 25.54
N THR A 129 13.68 -19.60 25.67
CA THR A 129 12.99 -18.64 26.54
C THR A 129 11.69 -18.13 25.92
N GLN A 130 10.81 -17.53 26.74
CA GLN A 130 9.58 -16.91 26.25
C GLN A 130 9.86 -15.77 25.25
N GLU A 131 10.93 -15.00 25.47
CA GLU A 131 11.37 -13.94 24.56
C GLU A 131 11.86 -14.50 23.22
N GLU A 132 12.62 -15.61 23.25
CA GLU A 132 13.02 -16.32 22.04
C GLU A 132 11.80 -16.86 21.30
N PHE A 133 10.87 -17.51 22.01
CA PHE A 133 9.63 -18.04 21.43
C PHE A 133 8.79 -16.95 20.76
N ARG A 134 8.61 -15.79 21.42
CA ARG A 134 7.88 -14.65 20.84
C ARG A 134 8.48 -14.17 19.53
N ARG A 135 9.80 -14.24 19.34
CA ARG A 135 10.44 -13.87 18.07
C ARG A 135 10.07 -14.82 16.92
N TYR A 136 9.85 -16.10 17.21
CA TYR A 136 9.48 -17.10 16.20
C TYR A 136 7.97 -17.18 15.94
N VAL A 137 7.17 -16.70 16.89
CA VAL A 137 5.69 -16.71 16.85
C VAL A 137 5.12 -15.44 16.23
N VAL A 138 5.89 -14.35 16.20
CA VAL A 138 5.59 -13.23 15.31
C VAL A 138 5.58 -13.78 13.90
N PHE A 139 4.56 -13.44 13.11
CA PHE A 139 4.48 -13.78 11.69
C PHE A 139 5.25 -12.72 10.89
N PRO A 140 6.56 -12.87 10.61
CA PRO A 140 7.24 -11.97 9.72
C PRO A 140 6.53 -12.01 8.37
N SER A 141 6.10 -10.86 7.88
CA SER A 141 5.60 -10.73 6.51
C SER A 141 6.79 -10.82 5.57
N VAL A 142 6.91 -11.94 4.85
CA VAL A 142 7.93 -12.14 3.83
C VAL A 142 7.36 -11.83 2.45
N LEU A 143 8.22 -11.37 1.54
CA LEU A 143 7.85 -11.25 0.13
C LEU A 143 8.02 -12.60 -0.56
N ALA A 144 6.92 -13.12 -1.10
CA ALA A 144 6.92 -14.35 -1.89
C ALA A 144 6.52 -14.04 -3.34
N PRO A 145 7.17 -14.67 -4.34
CA PRO A 145 6.74 -14.56 -5.72
C PRO A 145 5.39 -15.26 -5.92
N THR A 146 4.48 -14.61 -6.63
CA THR A 146 3.18 -15.20 -6.99
C THR A 146 3.26 -16.19 -8.16
N GLY A 147 4.42 -16.29 -8.81
CA GLY A 147 4.60 -17.00 -10.07
C GLY A 147 4.12 -16.23 -11.31
N LYS A 148 3.40 -15.11 -11.13
CA LYS A 148 2.94 -14.27 -12.23
C LYS A 148 4.00 -13.26 -12.65
N THR A 149 4.14 -13.05 -13.95
CA THR A 149 5.01 -12.03 -14.53
C THR A 149 4.20 -11.08 -15.38
N ALA A 150 4.62 -9.81 -15.44
CA ALA A 150 4.02 -8.80 -16.29
C ALA A 150 5.11 -8.00 -17.00
N ARG A 151 4.79 -7.43 -18.16
CA ARG A 151 5.67 -6.51 -18.87
C ARG A 151 5.22 -5.08 -18.59
N LEU A 152 6.00 -4.31 -17.85
CA LEU A 152 5.63 -2.97 -17.45
C LEU A 152 5.52 -2.04 -18.66
N ASN A 153 4.35 -1.42 -18.80
CA ASN A 153 4.13 -0.36 -19.76
C ASN A 153 4.61 0.97 -19.16
N VAL A 154 5.85 1.34 -19.47
CA VAL A 154 6.50 2.55 -18.96
C VAL A 154 7.05 3.32 -20.14
N VAL A 155 6.71 4.61 -20.22
CA VAL A 155 7.17 5.53 -21.27
C VAL A 155 8.07 6.57 -20.63
N ARG A 156 9.26 6.75 -21.21
CA ARG A 156 10.20 7.81 -20.79
C ARG A 156 10.12 8.97 -21.78
N GLU A 157 9.77 10.14 -21.27
CA GLU A 157 9.68 11.40 -22.03
C GLU A 157 10.65 12.40 -21.42
N GLY A 158 11.90 12.41 -21.91
CA GLY A 158 12.98 13.23 -21.35
C GLY A 158 13.23 12.89 -19.87
N ASN A 159 12.93 13.85 -19.00
CA ASN A 159 13.05 13.73 -17.55
C ASN A 159 11.78 13.20 -16.87
N ARG A 160 10.78 12.70 -17.61
CA ARG A 160 9.57 12.13 -17.01
C ARG A 160 9.45 10.65 -17.32
N LEU A 161 9.07 9.88 -16.31
CA LEU A 161 8.72 8.47 -16.43
C LEU A 161 7.22 8.32 -16.19
N LYS A 162 6.46 7.91 -17.21
CA LYS A 162 5.02 7.72 -17.13
C LYS A 162 4.68 6.24 -17.09
N PHE A 163 3.86 5.85 -16.13
CA PHE A 163 3.32 4.49 -16.02
C PHE A 163 2.00 4.40 -16.80
N GLY A 164 1.99 3.55 -17.82
CA GLY A 164 0.82 3.21 -18.60
C GLY A 164 -0.02 2.13 -17.94
N ASP A 165 -1.08 1.71 -18.65
CA ASP A 165 -1.85 0.54 -18.24
C ASP A 165 -1.06 -0.73 -18.57
N THR A 166 -0.88 -1.60 -17.58
CA THR A 166 -0.17 -2.86 -17.72
C THR A 166 -1.14 -4.02 -17.50
N PRO A 167 -1.33 -4.92 -18.47
CA PRO A 167 -2.20 -6.08 -18.33
C PRO A 167 -1.86 -6.90 -17.08
N GLY A 168 -2.89 -7.28 -16.32
CA GLY A 168 -2.73 -8.08 -15.08
C GLY A 168 -2.40 -7.28 -13.82
N LEU A 169 -2.24 -5.95 -13.91
CA LEU A 169 -1.96 -5.08 -12.74
C LEU A 169 -3.13 -4.16 -12.36
N ASN A 170 -4.33 -4.43 -12.89
CA ASN A 170 -5.58 -3.73 -12.58
C ASN A 170 -5.51 -2.18 -12.67
N GLY A 171 -4.65 -1.65 -13.53
CA GLY A 171 -4.46 -0.19 -13.68
C GLY A 171 -3.94 0.52 -12.42
N VAL A 172 -3.38 -0.21 -11.43
CA VAL A 172 -2.95 0.36 -10.14
C VAL A 172 -1.86 1.42 -10.32
N LEU A 173 -0.92 1.18 -11.25
CA LEU A 173 0.16 2.13 -11.58
C LEU A 173 -0.24 3.16 -12.65
N ARG A 174 -1.41 3.01 -13.27
CA ARG A 174 -1.79 3.79 -14.46
C ARG A 174 -1.87 5.28 -14.12
N GLY A 175 -1.19 6.09 -14.93
CA GLY A 175 -1.20 7.54 -14.82
C GLY A 175 -0.25 8.12 -13.77
N LEU A 176 0.53 7.28 -13.07
CA LEU A 176 1.65 7.78 -12.27
C LEU A 176 2.71 8.41 -13.17
N VAL A 177 3.22 9.56 -12.76
CA VAL A 177 4.30 10.25 -13.45
C VAL A 177 5.39 10.59 -12.45
N LEU A 178 6.61 10.17 -12.71
CA LEU A 178 7.77 10.52 -11.90
C LEU A 178 8.65 11.48 -12.69
N ASP A 179 8.88 12.68 -12.14
CA ASP A 179 9.85 13.62 -12.65
C ASP A 179 11.24 13.25 -12.12
N LEU A 180 12.16 12.90 -13.02
CA LEU A 180 13.53 12.47 -12.73
C LEU A 180 14.45 13.64 -12.40
N GLY A 181 14.07 14.87 -12.78
CA GLY A 181 14.83 16.07 -12.45
C GLY A 181 14.58 16.51 -11.01
N THR A 182 13.32 16.49 -10.56
CA THR A 182 12.93 16.91 -9.21
C THR A 182 12.73 15.74 -8.23
N GLY A 183 12.55 14.53 -8.76
CA GLY A 183 12.19 13.34 -8.00
C GLY A 183 10.71 13.29 -7.63
N GLU A 184 9.91 14.26 -8.06
CA GLU A 184 8.50 14.37 -7.65
C GLU A 184 7.64 13.31 -8.32
N LEU A 185 6.84 12.62 -7.51
CA LEU A 185 5.81 11.70 -7.98
C LEU A 185 4.50 12.45 -8.11
N HIS A 186 3.90 12.44 -9.29
CA HIS A 186 2.56 12.94 -9.56
C HIS A 186 1.58 11.78 -9.78
N THR A 187 0.38 11.96 -9.23
CA THR A 187 -0.72 11.01 -9.27
C THR A 187 -1.78 11.47 -10.27
N PRO A 188 -2.57 10.55 -10.88
CA PRO A 188 -3.60 10.91 -11.85
C PRO A 188 -4.71 11.79 -11.27
N GLU A 189 -4.83 11.86 -9.94
CA GLU A 189 -5.75 12.73 -9.21
C GLU A 189 -5.33 14.21 -9.20
N GLY A 190 -4.09 14.51 -9.62
CA GLY A 190 -3.53 15.87 -9.68
C GLY A 190 -2.69 16.26 -8.48
N PHE A 191 -2.37 15.32 -7.59
CA PHE A 191 -1.52 15.57 -6.41
C PHE A 191 -0.12 15.01 -6.63
N GLY A 192 0.88 15.58 -5.94
CA GLY A 192 2.24 15.07 -5.97
C GLY A 192 2.98 15.17 -4.64
N SER A 193 4.11 14.48 -4.55
CA SER A 193 5.00 14.54 -3.40
C SER A 193 6.45 14.35 -3.81
N LYS A 194 7.38 14.92 -3.04
CA LYS A 194 8.82 14.67 -3.19
C LYS A 194 9.24 13.32 -2.56
N PRO A 195 10.36 12.73 -3.00
CA PRO A 195 10.85 11.51 -2.40
C PRO A 195 11.42 11.76 -1.01
N ARG A 196 11.34 10.74 -0.17
CA ARG A 196 12.10 10.60 1.08
C ARG A 196 13.10 9.45 0.90
N PRO A 197 14.37 9.60 1.30
CA PRO A 197 15.31 8.49 1.27
C PRO A 197 14.89 7.42 2.29
N VAL A 198 14.93 6.16 1.86
CA VAL A 198 14.80 4.99 2.74
C VAL A 198 16.21 4.54 3.10
N PRO A 199 16.61 4.60 4.38
CA PRO A 199 17.95 4.20 4.79
C PRO A 199 18.15 2.70 4.59
N PRO A 200 19.40 2.24 4.41
CA PRO A 200 19.69 0.82 4.46
C PRO A 200 19.25 0.23 5.80
N SER A 201 18.70 -0.98 5.76
CA SER A 201 18.29 -1.73 6.93
C SER A 201 18.77 -3.16 6.79
N THR A 202 19.62 -3.58 7.73
CA THR A 202 20.00 -4.98 7.91
C THR A 202 19.13 -5.55 9.03
N ALA A 203 17.87 -5.84 8.68
CA ALA A 203 16.89 -6.43 9.59
C ALA A 203 17.42 -7.78 10.15
N PRO A 204 17.80 -7.88 11.45
CA PRO A 204 18.27 -9.15 12.03
C PRO A 204 17.14 -10.19 12.10
N ASP A 205 15.89 -9.72 12.06
CA ASP A 205 14.63 -10.46 11.99
C ASP A 205 14.30 -10.98 10.57
N ARG A 206 15.24 -10.89 9.62
CA ARG A 206 15.19 -11.52 8.29
C ARG A 206 14.02 -11.08 7.40
N THR A 207 13.34 -10.00 7.75
CA THR A 207 12.11 -9.61 7.05
C THR A 207 12.38 -9.05 5.65
N ILE A 208 13.51 -8.37 5.39
CA ILE A 208 14.06 -7.99 4.06
C ILE A 208 15.37 -7.19 4.26
N ASP A 209 16.47 -7.56 3.57
CA ASP A 209 17.74 -6.80 3.58
C ASP A 209 17.67 -5.61 2.60
N ILE A 210 17.46 -4.41 3.12
CA ILE A 210 17.32 -3.18 2.32
C ILE A 210 18.68 -2.51 2.22
N ARG A 211 19.20 -2.34 1.00
CA ARG A 211 20.43 -1.58 0.72
C ARG A 211 20.20 -0.08 0.59
N GLY A 212 18.94 0.32 0.42
CA GLY A 212 18.50 1.70 0.37
C GLY A 212 17.31 1.85 -0.57
N GLY A 213 16.75 3.05 -0.66
CA GLY A 213 15.64 3.29 -1.56
C GLY A 213 15.06 4.69 -1.48
N PHE A 214 13.89 4.84 -2.10
CA PHE A 214 13.10 6.06 -2.09
C PHE A 214 11.63 5.74 -1.80
N GLU A 215 11.00 6.63 -1.07
CA GLU A 215 9.59 6.54 -0.71
C GLU A 215 8.88 7.85 -1.02
N TRP A 216 7.67 7.75 -1.56
CA TRP A 216 6.76 8.88 -1.78
C TRP A 216 5.49 8.63 -1.01
N ASN A 217 5.05 9.63 -0.25
CA ASN A 217 3.77 9.62 0.46
C ASN A 217 2.92 10.76 -0.12
N VAL A 218 1.96 10.40 -0.97
CA VAL A 218 1.05 11.37 -1.59
C VAL A 218 -0.26 11.37 -0.82
N LYS A 219 -0.62 12.52 -0.27
CA LYS A 219 -1.92 12.75 0.36
C LYS A 219 -2.51 14.02 -0.21
N GLY A 220 -3.74 13.95 -0.68
CA GLY A 220 -4.43 15.07 -1.26
C GLY A 220 -5.93 14.87 -1.22
N ASN A 221 -6.67 15.96 -1.07
CA ASN A 221 -8.12 15.96 -1.17
C ASN A 221 -8.55 17.33 -1.69
N SER A 222 -9.45 17.34 -2.67
CA SER A 222 -10.06 18.53 -3.23
C SER A 222 -11.57 18.33 -3.25
N PRO A 223 -12.32 19.04 -2.37
CA PRO A 223 -13.78 18.92 -2.34
C PRO A 223 -14.43 19.49 -3.61
N VAL A 224 -13.77 20.42 -4.30
CA VAL A 224 -14.29 21.07 -5.52
C VAL A 224 -14.30 20.10 -6.70
N THR A 225 -13.21 19.38 -6.93
CA THR A 225 -13.12 18.38 -8.02
C THR A 225 -13.59 17.00 -7.58
N GLN A 226 -13.89 16.82 -6.29
CA GLN A 226 -14.13 15.52 -5.65
C GLN A 226 -13.00 14.53 -5.94
N ASN A 227 -11.76 15.02 -5.99
CA ASN A 227 -10.57 14.20 -6.13
C ASN A 227 -9.90 14.02 -4.78
N GLY A 228 -9.42 12.83 -4.50
CA GLY A 228 -8.63 12.55 -3.31
C GLY A 228 -7.68 11.39 -3.55
N VAL A 229 -6.53 11.42 -2.88
CA VAL A 229 -5.56 10.33 -2.93
C VAL A 229 -4.89 10.16 -1.58
N LYS A 230 -4.70 8.90 -1.21
CA LYS A 230 -3.78 8.45 -0.17
C LYS A 230 -2.95 7.34 -0.80
N GLY A 231 -1.76 7.69 -1.25
CA GLY A 231 -0.85 6.80 -1.95
C GLY A 231 0.51 6.71 -1.30
N GLN A 232 1.13 5.55 -1.39
CA GLN A 232 2.50 5.32 -0.97
C GLN A 232 3.23 4.51 -2.04
N LEU A 233 4.29 5.08 -2.61
CA LEU A 233 5.20 4.40 -3.54
C LEU A 233 6.54 4.18 -2.84
N GLN A 234 7.10 2.98 -2.97
CA GLN A 234 8.43 2.65 -2.49
C GLN A 234 9.22 1.98 -3.61
N LEU A 235 10.46 2.42 -3.80
CA LEU A 235 11.48 1.79 -4.62
C LEU A 235 12.62 1.39 -3.71
N LEU A 236 12.81 0.09 -3.51
CA LEU A 236 13.77 -0.46 -2.57
C LEU A 236 14.80 -1.30 -3.33
N GLN A 237 16.08 -1.06 -3.06
CA GLN A 237 17.16 -1.94 -3.49
C GLN A 237 17.38 -3.02 -2.44
N LEU A 238 17.35 -4.27 -2.89
CA LEU A 238 17.73 -5.44 -2.10
C LEU A 238 19.16 -5.87 -2.44
N ALA A 239 19.65 -6.89 -1.75
CA ALA A 239 20.85 -7.61 -2.15
C ALA A 239 20.71 -8.22 -3.57
N GLY A 240 21.83 -8.40 -4.27
CA GLY A 240 21.85 -9.05 -5.60
C GLY A 240 21.21 -8.23 -6.73
N ASN A 241 21.23 -6.89 -6.62
CA ASN A 241 20.63 -5.95 -7.59
C ASN A 241 19.13 -6.13 -7.86
N GLN A 242 18.44 -6.84 -6.97
CA GLN A 242 17.00 -6.94 -7.00
C GLN A 242 16.40 -5.62 -6.53
N VAL A 243 15.38 -5.15 -7.24
CA VAL A 243 14.60 -3.96 -6.91
C VAL A 243 13.18 -4.38 -6.61
N ILE A 244 12.62 -3.80 -5.55
CA ILE A 244 11.20 -3.91 -5.20
C ILE A 244 10.52 -2.57 -5.46
N LEU A 245 9.47 -2.59 -6.28
CA LEU A 245 8.53 -1.50 -6.43
C LEU A 245 7.25 -1.89 -5.70
N LYS A 246 6.94 -1.20 -4.61
CA LYS A 246 5.69 -1.35 -3.87
C LYS A 246 4.85 -0.11 -4.06
N TYR A 247 3.59 -0.26 -4.43
CA TYR A 247 2.65 0.84 -4.53
C TYR A 247 1.33 0.47 -3.88
N TYR A 248 0.86 1.34 -2.99
CA TYR A 248 -0.49 1.31 -2.44
C TYR A 248 -1.19 2.61 -2.83
N ARG A 249 -2.46 2.51 -3.24
CA ARG A 249 -3.29 3.67 -3.56
C ARG A 249 -4.71 3.45 -3.08
N PHE A 250 -5.20 4.40 -2.30
CA PHE A 250 -6.62 4.70 -2.19
C PHE A 250 -6.86 6.02 -2.93
N SER A 251 -7.79 6.01 -3.87
CA SER A 251 -8.06 7.13 -4.78
C SER A 251 -9.56 7.41 -4.84
N MET A 252 -9.90 8.67 -5.03
CA MET A 252 -11.21 9.17 -5.37
C MET A 252 -11.03 10.09 -6.58
N LEU A 253 -11.71 9.80 -7.69
CA LEU A 253 -11.69 10.62 -8.89
C LEU A 253 -13.13 10.99 -9.24
N ARG A 254 -13.44 12.29 -9.19
CA ARG A 254 -14.81 12.81 -9.43
C ARG A 254 -15.87 12.06 -8.61
N GLY A 255 -15.57 11.81 -7.33
CA GLY A 255 -16.45 11.10 -6.40
C GLY A 255 -16.44 9.57 -6.51
N VAL A 256 -15.76 8.97 -7.49
CA VAL A 256 -15.64 7.51 -7.63
C VAL A 256 -14.39 7.02 -6.91
N THR A 257 -14.55 6.11 -5.95
CA THR A 257 -13.43 5.55 -5.20
C THR A 257 -12.81 4.34 -5.91
N SER A 258 -11.50 4.18 -5.77
CA SER A 258 -10.76 2.99 -6.20
C SER A 258 -9.62 2.72 -5.23
N GLU A 259 -9.37 1.46 -4.94
CA GLU A 259 -8.26 1.02 -4.09
C GLU A 259 -7.47 -0.08 -4.78
N GLY A 260 -6.15 -0.09 -4.57
CA GLY A 260 -5.29 -1.13 -5.08
C GLY A 260 -3.91 -1.12 -4.44
N SER A 261 -3.29 -2.29 -4.39
CA SER A 261 -1.92 -2.47 -3.96
C SER A 261 -1.20 -3.40 -4.92
N ILE A 262 0.10 -3.18 -5.08
CA ILE A 262 0.96 -4.04 -5.89
C ILE A 262 2.38 -4.06 -5.34
N ILE A 263 3.03 -5.20 -5.48
CA ILE A 263 4.44 -5.36 -5.18
C ILE A 263 5.09 -6.06 -6.37
N LEU A 264 6.09 -5.43 -6.95
CA LEU A 264 6.79 -5.90 -8.13
C LEU A 264 8.26 -6.12 -7.79
N SER A 265 8.85 -7.16 -8.35
CA SER A 265 10.28 -7.41 -8.32
C SER A 265 10.88 -7.45 -9.71
N TYR A 266 12.07 -6.88 -9.86
CA TYR A 266 12.88 -6.95 -11.09
C TYR A 266 14.36 -6.72 -10.78
N THR A 267 15.23 -6.99 -11.73
CA THR A 267 16.69 -6.80 -11.62
C THR A 267 17.13 -5.56 -12.40
N ARG A 268 18.18 -4.89 -11.92
CA ARG A 268 18.80 -3.70 -12.53
C ARG A 268 20.30 -3.79 -12.66
#